data_AF-A0A946AWA8-F1
#
_entry.id   AF-A0A946AWA8-F1
#
_cell.length_a   1.000
_cell.length_b   1.000
_cell.length_c   1.000
_cell.angle_alpha   90.00
_cell.angle_beta   90.00
_cell.angle_gamma   90.00
#
_symmetry.space_group_name_H-M   'P 1'
#
loop_
_entity.id
_entity.type
_entity.pdbx_description
1 polymer ?
#
loop_
_entity_poly.entity_id
_entity_poly.type
_entity_poly.pdbx_seq_one_letter_code
_entity_poly.pdbx_strand_id
1 'polypeptide(L)'
;MNSMYNALSGMLDSAKKLQNSANNIVSQGRNKVADGDNRKIRPDINLTEDTNVNISKEMVNQIIAKSEFKANVKVVEIADENIGTILDIKS
;
A
#
# COMPACT_ATOMS: atom_id res chain seq x y z
N MET A 1 14.23 -21.61 5.01
CA MET A 1 12.79 -21.63 5.41
C MET A 1 12.34 -20.30 6.00
N ASN A 2 12.95 -19.78 7.07
CA ASN A 2 12.51 -18.50 7.70
C ASN A 2 12.49 -17.28 6.75
N SER A 3 13.40 -17.20 5.79
CA SER A 3 13.49 -16.06 4.85
C SER A 3 12.27 -15.95 3.91
N MET A 4 11.76 -17.06 3.37
CA MET A 4 10.57 -17.05 2.51
C MET A 4 9.31 -16.69 3.30
N TYR A 5 9.11 -17.27 4.49
CA TYR A 5 7.98 -16.90 5.34
C TYR A 5 8.01 -15.42 5.72
N ASN A 6 9.18 -14.88 6.06
CA ASN A 6 9.34 -13.46 6.35
C ASN A 6 9.08 -12.58 5.12
N ALA A 7 9.54 -12.99 3.93
CA ALA A 7 9.29 -12.26 2.69
C ALA A 7 7.79 -12.25 2.34
N LEU A 8 7.11 -13.40 2.45
CA LEU A 8 5.67 -13.51 2.23
C LEU A 8 4.87 -12.67 3.23
N SER A 9 5.24 -12.68 4.51
CA SER A 9 4.63 -11.81 5.52
C SER A 9 4.85 -10.33 5.18
N GLY A 10 6.08 -9.96 4.80
CA GLY A 10 6.42 -8.60 4.40
C GLY A 10 5.67 -8.15 3.13
N MET A 11 5.43 -9.05 2.18
CA MET A 11 4.59 -8.78 1.00
C MET A 11 3.14 -8.49 1.41
N LEU A 12 2.57 -9.29 2.32
CA LEU A 12 1.22 -9.10 2.82
C LEU A 12 1.07 -7.74 3.53
N ASP A 13 2.03 -7.38 4.37
CA ASP A 13 2.01 -6.11 5.09
C ASP A 13 2.17 -4.92 4.15
N SER A 14 3.07 -5.03 3.16
CA SER A 14 3.23 -4.01 2.11
C SER A 14 1.96 -3.84 1.28
N ALA A 15 1.27 -4.94 0.95
CA ALA A 15 -0.01 -4.89 0.23
C ALA A 15 -1.11 -4.21 1.05
N LYS A 16 -1.19 -4.47 2.36
CA LYS A 16 -2.12 -3.76 3.26
C LYS A 16 -1.81 -2.25 3.31
N LYS A 17 -0.53 -1.87 3.38
CA LYS A 17 -0.13 -0.45 3.33
C LYS A 17 -0.59 0.21 2.01
N LEU A 18 -0.41 -0.47 0.88
CA LEU A 18 -0.91 0.02 -0.42
C LEU A 18 -2.43 0.18 -0.46
N GLN A 19 -3.17 -0.80 0.07
CA GLN A 19 -4.64 -0.74 0.13
C GLN A 19 -5.13 0.43 0.98
N ASN A 20 -4.57 0.58 2.19
CA ASN A 20 -4.90 1.69 3.09
C ASN A 20 -4.59 3.04 2.45
N SER A 21 -3.45 3.12 1.78
CA SER A 21 -3.02 4.29 1.05
C SER A 21 -3.97 4.68 -0.09
N ALA A 22 -4.36 3.71 -0.91
CA ALA A 22 -5.31 3.94 -2.00
C ALA A 22 -6.67 4.41 -1.46
N ASN A 23 -7.16 3.79 -0.39
CA ASN A 23 -8.41 4.19 0.26
C ASN A 23 -8.36 5.63 0.78
N ASN A 24 -7.22 6.02 1.36
CA ASN A 24 -6.97 7.39 1.84
C ASN A 24 -6.96 8.41 0.70
N ILE A 25 -6.33 8.12 -0.45
CA ILE A 25 -6.37 9.03 -1.62
C ILE A 25 -7.79 9.16 -2.18
N VAL A 26 -8.53 8.05 -2.25
CA VAL A 26 -9.91 8.05 -2.78
C VAL A 26 -10.88 8.81 -1.87
N SER A 27 -10.72 8.71 -0.54
CA SER A 27 -11.53 9.50 0.40
C SER A 27 -11.24 11.01 0.28
N GLN A 28 -9.98 11.41 0.09
CA GLN A 28 -9.60 12.80 -0.20
C GLN A 28 -10.26 13.35 -1.49
N GLY A 29 -10.23 12.56 -2.57
CA GLY A 29 -10.83 12.96 -3.85
C GLY A 29 -12.35 13.15 -3.75
N ARG A 30 -13.04 12.32 -2.94
CA ARG A 30 -14.49 12.41 -2.74
C ARG A 30 -14.92 13.63 -1.90
N ASN A 31 -14.14 14.01 -0.89
CA ASN A 31 -14.44 15.22 -0.12
C ASN A 31 -14.34 16.51 -0.96
N LYS A 32 -13.53 16.52 -2.04
CA LYS A 32 -13.41 17.67 -2.94
C LYS A 32 -14.54 17.80 -3.98
N VAL A 33 -15.25 16.72 -4.34
CA VAL A 33 -16.33 16.77 -5.36
C VAL A 33 -17.71 17.06 -4.77
N ALA A 34 -17.87 16.95 -3.45
CA ALA A 34 -19.11 17.31 -2.75
C ALA A 34 -19.32 18.84 -2.61
N ASP A 35 -18.30 19.66 -2.94
CA ASP A 35 -18.38 21.13 -2.93
C ASP A 35 -18.98 21.71 -4.24
N GLY A 36 -19.40 20.83 -5.17
CA GLY A 36 -19.79 21.21 -6.53
C GLY A 36 -21.28 21.53 -6.75
N ASP A 37 -22.20 21.15 -5.87
CA ASP A 37 -23.62 21.49 -6.05
C ASP A 37 -24.37 21.59 -4.71
N ASN A 38 -24.89 22.80 -4.45
CA ASN A 38 -25.76 23.16 -3.32
C ASN A 38 -25.09 23.52 -1.98
N ARG A 39 -24.51 24.73 -1.92
CA ARG A 39 -24.23 25.47 -0.67
C ARG A 39 -25.53 25.86 0.05
N LYS A 40 -26.27 24.89 0.61
CA LYS A 40 -27.03 25.13 1.84
C LYS A 40 -26.11 24.80 3.00
N ILE A 41 -25.42 25.83 3.48
CA ILE A 41 -24.62 25.79 4.70
C ILE A 41 -25.54 25.30 5.82
N ARG A 42 -25.44 24.00 6.14
CA ARG A 42 -25.96 23.50 7.40
C ARG A 42 -24.91 23.89 8.45
N PRO A 43 -25.26 24.69 9.46
CA PRO A 43 -24.29 25.20 10.44
C PRO A 43 -23.80 24.12 11.44
N ASP A 44 -24.22 22.86 11.27
CA ASP A 44 -23.90 21.72 12.13
C ASP A 44 -22.89 20.73 11.53
N ILE A 45 -22.53 20.87 10.25
CA ILE A 45 -21.46 20.05 9.67
C ILE A 45 -20.14 20.67 10.12
N ASN A 46 -19.58 20.12 11.19
CA ASN A 46 -18.22 20.42 11.58
C ASN A 46 -17.27 19.91 10.48
N LEU A 47 -17.06 20.73 9.45
CA LEU A 47 -16.11 20.54 8.34
C LEU A 47 -14.64 20.53 8.81
N THR A 48 -14.39 20.48 10.12
CA THR A 48 -13.06 20.30 10.74
C THR A 48 -12.78 18.86 11.16
N GLU A 49 -13.44 17.87 10.56
CA GLU A 49 -12.70 16.64 10.26
C GLU A 49 -11.75 16.95 9.09
N ASP A 50 -10.78 17.84 9.37
CA ASP A 50 -9.58 18.03 8.59
C ASP A 50 -8.99 16.64 8.47
N THR A 51 -9.30 16.00 7.36
CA THR A 51 -8.70 14.73 7.02
C THR A 51 -7.21 15.02 6.91
N ASN A 52 -6.48 14.78 8.01
CA ASN A 52 -5.06 15.10 8.22
C ASN A 52 -4.13 14.22 7.33
N VAL A 53 -4.67 13.77 6.20
CA VAL A 53 -4.08 12.82 5.27
C VAL A 53 -3.70 13.61 4.02
N ASN A 54 -2.47 14.11 4.04
CA ASN A 54 -1.86 14.82 2.92
C ASN A 54 -1.65 13.84 1.74
N ILE A 55 -2.23 14.14 0.57
CA ILE A 55 -2.10 13.31 -0.66
C ILE A 55 -0.63 13.08 -1.04
N SER A 56 0.24 14.09 -0.89
CA SER A 56 1.67 13.95 -1.16
C SER A 56 2.35 12.97 -0.21
N LYS A 57 1.98 12.98 1.08
CA LYS A 57 2.44 11.99 2.06
C LYS A 57 1.96 10.59 1.70
N GLU A 58 0.72 10.47 1.27
CA GLU A 58 0.14 9.18 0.90
C GLU A 58 0.77 8.60 -0.37
N MET A 59 1.08 9.45 -1.36
CA MET A 59 1.83 9.04 -2.55
C MET A 59 3.24 8.55 -2.19
N VAL A 60 3.92 9.18 -1.23
CA VAL A 60 5.21 8.70 -0.71
C VAL A 60 5.05 7.33 -0.03
N ASN A 61 3.99 7.13 0.77
CA ASN A 61 3.71 5.83 1.38
C ASN A 61 3.51 4.73 0.32
N GLN A 62 2.84 5.02 -0.80
CA GLN A 62 2.71 4.06 -1.91
C GLN A 62 4.05 3.69 -2.52
N ILE A 63 4.94 4.67 -2.71
CA ILE A 63 6.28 4.44 -3.25
C ILE A 63 7.08 3.53 -2.31
N ILE A 64 7.04 3.82 -1.01
CA ILE A 64 7.73 3.01 0.02
C ILE A 64 7.17 1.59 0.03
N ALA A 65 5.85 1.43 0.14
CA ALA A 65 5.22 0.11 0.20
C ALA A 65 5.46 -0.71 -1.08
N LYS A 66 5.47 -0.07 -2.27
CA LYS A 66 5.83 -0.74 -3.53
C LYS A 66 7.30 -1.20 -3.52
N SER A 67 8.20 -0.39 -2.97
CA SER A 67 9.62 -0.74 -2.84
C SER A 67 9.81 -1.93 -1.89
N GLU A 68 9.17 -1.91 -0.72
CA GLU A 68 9.17 -3.01 0.26
C GLU A 68 8.61 -4.30 -0.35
N PHE A 69 7.49 -4.22 -1.06
CA PHE A 69 6.91 -5.36 -1.76
C PHE A 69 7.89 -5.95 -2.78
N LYS A 70 8.51 -5.10 -3.60
CA LYS A 70 9.49 -5.53 -4.62
C LYS A 70 10.73 -6.19 -4.00
N ALA A 71 11.21 -5.69 -2.87
CA ALA A 71 12.34 -6.29 -2.17
C ALA A 71 11.99 -7.70 -1.67
N ASN A 72 10.79 -7.89 -1.10
CA ASN A 72 10.34 -9.20 -0.64
C ASN A 72 10.12 -10.18 -1.80
N VAL A 73 9.59 -9.74 -2.95
CA VAL A 73 9.45 -10.57 -4.16
C VAL A 73 10.82 -11.14 -4.58
N LYS A 74 11.86 -10.30 -4.62
CA LYS A 74 13.22 -10.76 -4.98
C LYS A 74 13.75 -11.86 -4.05
N VAL A 75 13.43 -11.79 -2.76
CA VAL A 75 13.84 -12.83 -1.81
C VAL A 75 13.16 -14.16 -2.13
N VAL A 76 11.91 -14.13 -2.58
CA VAL A 76 11.18 -15.33 -3.02
C VAL A 76 11.74 -15.86 -4.34
N GLU A 77 12.02 -15.00 -5.32
CA GLU A 77 12.63 -15.38 -6.60
C GLU A 77 13.99 -16.08 -6.41
N ILE A 78 14.86 -15.52 -5.57
CA ILE A 78 16.17 -16.12 -5.26
C ILE A 78 15.99 -17.45 -4.52
N ALA A 79 14.98 -17.57 -3.65
CA ALA A 79 14.71 -18.84 -2.98
C ALA A 79 14.24 -19.92 -3.97
N ASP A 80 13.44 -19.56 -4.97
CA ASP A 80 12.98 -20.46 -6.02
C ASP A 80 14.15 -20.91 -6.93
N GLU A 81 14.99 -19.96 -7.37
CA GLU A 81 16.20 -20.24 -8.16
C GLU A 81 17.16 -21.20 -7.44
N ASN A 82 17.37 -20.99 -6.14
CA ASN A 82 18.21 -21.87 -5.32
C ASN A 82 17.63 -23.28 -5.20
N ILE A 83 16.30 -23.44 -5.15
CA ILE A 83 15.65 -24.76 -5.13
C ILE A 83 15.83 -25.44 -6.49
N GLY A 84 15.63 -24.70 -7.59
CA GLY A 84 15.85 -25.21 -8.95
C GLY A 84 17.28 -25.70 -9.19
N THR A 85 18.29 -24.91 -8.81
CA THR A 85 19.70 -25.31 -8.95
C THR A 85 20.06 -26.54 -8.11
N ILE A 86 19.50 -26.69 -6.90
CA ILE A 86 19.70 -27.89 -6.07
C ILE A 86 19.05 -29.13 -6.72
N LEU A 87 17.87 -28.97 -7.33
CA LEU A 87 17.20 -30.05 -8.05
C LEU A 87 18.02 -30.48 -9.27
N ASP A 88 18.54 -29.53 -10.05
CA ASP A 88 19.36 -29.81 -11.23
C ASP A 88 20.66 -30.56 -10.89
N ILE A 89 21.31 -30.25 -9.76
CA ILE A 89 22.52 -30.95 -9.31
C ILE A 89 22.25 -32.41 -8.93
N LYS A 90 21.03 -32.72 -8.45
CA LYS A 90 20.67 -34.07 -8.01
C LYS A 90 20.18 -34.97 -9.13
N SER A 91 19.83 -34.41 -10.29
CA SER A 91 19.32 -35.16 -11.44
C SER A 91 20.43 -35.77 -12.28
#